data_AF-A0A0E0JV30-F1
#
_entry.id   AF-A0A0E0JV30-F1
#
_cell.length_a   1.000
_cell.length_b   1.000
_cell.length_c   1.000
_cell.angle_alpha   90.00
_cell.angle_beta   90.00
_cell.angle_gamma   90.00
#
_symmetry.space_group_name_H-M   'P 1'
#
loop_
_entity.id
_entity.type
_entity.pdbx_description
1 polymer ?
#
loop_
_entity_poly.entity_id
_entity_poly.type
_entity_poly.pdbx_seq_one_letter_code
_entity_poly.pdbx_strand_id
1 'polypeptide(L)'
;MATSYYSISNPPLSKTSLLNKQVPSWVLRTISKGNYTGGTYTTTKRNLRTGFHVRAVTGGQGTRNVSGAEFPSDYTELLVQAKEAAESAFKDGKQLLEIEFPTAGLQSVPGDGEGGIEMTGSMLLIREFCDRFVPAEKATRTRIFFPEANEVSFARQSAFEGCSLKLDYLTKPSLFEDFGFTTKVKMADRVRPEDEIFLVAYPYFNVNEMLVVEELYKEAVVGTDRKLIIFNGELDRIRMLVTFLNKRYAVLTMFENSMLVKFIVNYHLCWFTSLTIKDYPPFFYPKLAELAKTFLPKLETVYYIHNFKGLKGGTLFRCYPGPWKVLRNIGGSFFCLHEQEEMPSLKEVALDILPSA
;
A
#
# COMPACT_ATOMS: atom_id res chain seq x y z
N MET A 1 -40.20 -53.21 31.45
CA MET A 1 -40.00 -51.97 30.66
C MET A 1 -38.62 -51.46 30.99
N ALA A 2 -37.69 -51.61 30.04
CA ALA A 2 -36.28 -51.31 30.18
C ALA A 2 -35.96 -50.02 29.42
N THR A 3 -35.19 -49.13 30.03
CA THR A 3 -34.43 -48.09 29.34
C THR A 3 -33.02 -48.10 29.92
N SER A 4 -32.11 -48.74 29.20
CA SER A 4 -30.68 -48.75 29.49
C SER A 4 -29.99 -47.58 28.79
N TYR A 5 -28.91 -47.14 29.44
CA TYR A 5 -27.83 -46.32 28.91
C TYR A 5 -27.39 -46.74 27.49
N TYR A 6 -27.10 -45.76 26.64
CA TYR A 6 -26.16 -45.92 25.53
C TYR A 6 -25.30 -44.66 25.38
N SER A 7 -24.00 -44.87 25.55
CA SER A 7 -22.92 -44.00 25.07
C SER A 7 -22.33 -44.60 23.79
N ILE A 8 -21.60 -43.75 23.06
CA ILE A 8 -20.59 -44.03 22.02
C ILE A 8 -21.14 -44.14 20.58
N SER A 9 -20.78 -43.18 19.72
CA SER A 9 -19.68 -43.33 18.75
C SER A 9 -19.59 -42.11 17.81
N ASN A 10 -18.49 -41.36 17.88
CA ASN A 10 -18.07 -40.44 16.80
C ASN A 10 -17.60 -41.27 15.59
N PRO A 11 -17.97 -40.90 14.35
CA PRO A 11 -17.41 -41.53 13.16
C PRO A 11 -15.93 -41.13 12.96
N PRO A 12 -15.10 -42.00 12.34
CA PRO A 12 -13.67 -41.79 12.24
C PRO A 12 -13.31 -40.70 11.22
N LEU A 13 -12.47 -39.75 11.64
CA LEU A 13 -11.73 -38.86 10.74
C LEU A 13 -10.75 -39.71 9.92
N SER A 14 -11.09 -39.92 8.64
CA SER A 14 -10.14 -40.45 7.66
C SER A 14 -8.99 -39.45 7.47
N LYS A 15 -7.79 -39.86 7.86
CA LYS A 15 -6.54 -39.17 7.53
C LYS A 15 -6.30 -39.33 6.03
N THR A 16 -6.63 -38.31 5.24
CA THR A 16 -6.03 -38.16 3.90
C THR A 16 -4.76 -37.33 4.07
N SER A 17 -3.63 -38.03 3.99
CA SER A 17 -2.30 -37.46 3.91
C SER A 17 -2.20 -36.54 2.69
N LEU A 18 -2.01 -35.24 2.93
CA LEU A 18 -1.60 -34.30 1.91
C LEU A 18 -0.25 -34.76 1.35
N LEU A 19 -0.28 -35.22 0.10
CA LEU A 19 0.91 -35.52 -0.67
C LEU A 19 1.63 -34.18 -0.91
N ASN A 20 2.75 -34.01 -0.20
CA ASN A 20 3.59 -32.84 -0.23
C ASN A 20 4.23 -32.71 -1.63
N LYS A 21 3.59 -31.96 -2.54
CA LYS A 21 4.24 -31.53 -3.78
C LYS A 21 5.19 -30.38 -3.46
N GLN A 22 6.45 -30.75 -3.21
CA GLN A 22 7.58 -29.82 -3.22
C GLN A 22 7.57 -28.99 -4.50
N VAL A 23 7.48 -27.67 -4.35
CA VAL A 23 7.77 -26.69 -5.41
C VAL A 23 9.24 -26.25 -5.23
N PRO A 24 10.03 -26.10 -6.30
CA PRO A 24 11.49 -26.10 -6.19
C PRO A 24 12.02 -24.83 -5.50
N SER A 25 12.93 -25.04 -4.54
CA SER A 25 13.73 -24.01 -3.90
C SER A 25 14.52 -23.19 -4.92
N TRP A 26 14.31 -21.88 -4.95
CA TRP A 26 15.24 -20.94 -5.58
C TRP A 26 16.47 -20.84 -4.67
N VAL A 27 17.53 -21.56 -5.03
CA VAL A 27 18.81 -21.51 -4.33
C VAL A 27 19.50 -20.19 -4.67
N LEU A 28 19.75 -19.36 -3.65
CA LEU A 28 20.69 -18.24 -3.71
C LEU A 28 22.05 -18.78 -4.16
N ARG A 29 22.55 -18.32 -5.32
CA ARG A 29 23.89 -18.66 -5.78
C ARG A 29 24.88 -17.61 -5.28
N THR A 30 25.53 -17.92 -4.16
CA THR A 30 26.65 -17.17 -3.61
C THR A 30 27.83 -17.26 -4.58
N ILE A 31 28.40 -16.11 -4.97
CA ILE A 31 29.60 -16.04 -5.80
C ILE A 31 30.80 -16.40 -4.92
N SER A 32 31.42 -17.56 -5.16
CA SER A 32 32.73 -17.88 -4.59
C SER A 32 33.80 -17.86 -5.70
N LYS A 33 34.93 -17.19 -5.42
CA LYS A 33 36.16 -17.25 -6.20
C LYS A 33 36.86 -18.57 -5.89
N GLY A 34 37.19 -19.35 -6.92
CA GLY A 34 38.04 -20.54 -6.81
C GLY A 34 38.56 -20.97 -8.18
N ASN A 35 39.88 -21.15 -8.29
CA ASN A 35 40.59 -21.50 -9.51
C ASN A 35 40.55 -23.01 -9.82
N TYR A 36 40.75 -23.29 -11.12
CA TYR A 36 41.34 -24.47 -11.77
C TYR A 36 40.46 -25.61 -12.33
N THR A 37 40.83 -25.91 -13.60
CA THR A 37 40.83 -27.19 -14.34
C THR A 37 39.54 -27.72 -14.98
N GLY A 38 39.49 -27.59 -16.32
CA GLY A 38 39.36 -28.72 -17.26
C GLY A 38 38.02 -29.45 -17.34
N GLY A 39 37.25 -29.17 -18.39
CA GLY A 39 36.08 -29.98 -18.76
C GLY A 39 35.33 -29.40 -19.95
N THR A 40 35.73 -29.77 -21.16
CA THR A 40 35.04 -29.43 -22.41
C THR A 40 33.72 -30.18 -22.52
N TYR A 41 32.60 -29.45 -22.52
CA TYR A 41 31.32 -29.93 -23.04
C TYR A 41 30.81 -28.92 -24.07
N THR A 42 30.91 -29.33 -25.33
CA THR A 42 30.32 -28.69 -26.49
C THR A 42 28.80 -28.88 -26.48
N THR A 43 28.05 -27.79 -26.36
CA THR A 43 26.64 -27.76 -26.76
C THR A 43 26.38 -26.52 -27.61
N THR A 44 25.90 -26.82 -28.82
CA THR A 44 25.70 -26.02 -30.02
C THR A 44 25.00 -24.67 -29.79
N LYS A 45 25.71 -23.57 -30.08
CA LYS A 45 25.14 -22.22 -30.24
C LYS A 45 24.32 -22.15 -31.53
N ARG A 46 23.01 -21.93 -31.45
CA ARG A 46 22.24 -21.37 -32.56
C ARG A 46 22.29 -19.84 -32.47
N ASN A 47 23.03 -19.25 -33.40
CA ASN A 47 23.07 -17.82 -33.64
C ASN A 47 21.74 -17.36 -34.25
N LEU A 48 20.95 -16.58 -33.51
CA LEU A 48 20.01 -15.64 -34.09
C LEU A 48 20.60 -14.24 -33.92
N ARG A 49 21.35 -13.83 -34.96
CA ARG A 49 21.75 -12.44 -35.16
C ARG A 49 20.53 -11.68 -35.67
N THR A 50 19.78 -11.05 -34.78
CA THR A 50 18.95 -9.89 -35.14
C THR A 50 19.61 -8.67 -34.54
N GLY A 51 20.34 -7.95 -35.40
CA GLY A 51 21.04 -6.73 -35.01
C GLY A 51 20.05 -5.68 -34.53
N PHE A 52 20.21 -5.23 -33.29
CA PHE A 52 19.57 -4.01 -32.81
C PHE A 52 20.21 -2.83 -33.54
N HIS A 53 19.51 -2.31 -34.54
CA HIS A 53 19.82 -1.03 -35.14
C HIS A 53 19.29 0.05 -34.21
N VAL A 54 20.17 0.62 -33.37
CA VAL A 54 19.85 1.83 -32.60
C VAL A 54 19.74 2.98 -33.61
N ARG A 55 18.51 3.24 -34.06
CA ARG A 55 18.21 4.45 -34.80
C ARG A 55 18.10 5.58 -33.78
N ALA A 56 19.18 6.35 -33.64
CA ALA A 56 19.12 7.64 -32.96
C ALA A 56 18.13 8.52 -33.74
N VAL A 57 16.93 8.68 -33.21
CA VAL A 57 15.97 9.66 -33.70
C VAL A 57 16.39 10.99 -33.09
N THR A 58 17.16 11.78 -33.84
CA THR A 58 17.25 13.22 -33.63
C THR A 58 15.90 13.83 -34.00
N GLY A 59 14.95 13.77 -33.05
CA GLY A 59 13.69 14.50 -33.07
C GLY A 59 13.90 15.93 -32.59
N GLY A 60 13.37 16.88 -33.34
CA GLY A 60 13.72 18.30 -33.28
C GLY A 60 13.35 19.04 -31.99
N GLN A 61 13.98 20.22 -31.84
CA GLN A 61 13.65 21.22 -30.83
C GLN A 61 12.20 21.70 -31.02
N GLY A 62 11.32 21.22 -30.16
CA GLY A 62 9.96 21.72 -29.99
C GLY A 62 9.49 21.37 -28.58
N THR A 63 9.54 22.36 -27.69
CA THR A 63 8.90 22.40 -26.36
C THR A 63 9.05 21.12 -25.51
N ARG A 64 10.25 20.93 -24.94
CA ARG A 64 10.41 20.10 -23.73
C ARG A 64 9.73 20.86 -22.58
N ASN A 65 8.51 20.47 -22.21
CA ASN A 65 7.97 20.85 -20.92
C ASN A 65 8.79 20.11 -19.86
N VAL A 66 9.66 20.88 -19.20
CA VAL A 66 10.59 20.48 -18.15
C VAL A 66 9.80 20.39 -16.85
N SER A 67 9.47 19.18 -16.38
CA SER A 67 9.25 18.78 -14.97
C SER A 67 8.20 17.67 -14.82
N GLY A 68 8.52 16.44 -15.22
CA GLY A 68 7.61 15.33 -14.93
C GLY A 68 8.33 14.00 -15.04
N ALA A 69 8.39 13.25 -13.93
CA ALA A 69 8.83 11.86 -14.00
C ALA A 69 7.95 11.10 -15.00
N GLU A 70 8.58 10.18 -15.73
CA GLU A 70 7.89 9.23 -16.58
C GLU A 70 7.42 8.04 -15.75
N PHE A 71 6.44 7.29 -16.27
CA PHE A 71 6.00 6.06 -15.62
C PHE A 71 7.16 5.06 -15.56
N PRO A 72 7.46 4.45 -14.38
CA PRO A 72 8.63 3.60 -14.23
C PRO A 72 8.53 2.34 -15.09
N SER A 73 9.66 1.94 -15.67
CA SER A 73 9.79 0.71 -16.45
C SER A 73 9.86 -0.55 -15.59
N ASP A 74 10.42 -0.44 -14.37
CA ASP A 74 10.54 -1.51 -13.39
C ASP A 74 10.51 -0.98 -11.94
N TYR A 75 10.55 -1.91 -10.97
CA TYR A 75 10.56 -1.54 -9.55
C TYR A 75 11.86 -0.84 -9.11
N THR A 76 12.97 -1.02 -9.81
CA THR A 76 14.23 -0.33 -9.48
C THR A 76 14.08 1.15 -9.78
N GLU A 77 13.59 1.49 -10.97
CA GLU A 77 13.31 2.86 -11.36
C GLU A 77 12.23 3.49 -10.46
N LEU A 78 11.15 2.75 -10.18
CA LEU A 78 10.11 3.18 -9.25
C LEU A 78 10.69 3.59 -7.89
N LEU A 79 11.55 2.76 -7.30
CA LEU A 79 12.13 3.02 -5.98
C LEU A 79 13.09 4.21 -5.99
N VAL A 80 13.80 4.45 -7.09
CA VAL A 80 14.62 5.66 -7.26
C VAL A 80 13.73 6.89 -7.32
N GLN A 81 12.68 6.87 -8.14
CA GLN A 81 11.73 7.99 -8.24
C GLN A 81 11.04 8.27 -6.90
N ALA A 82 10.57 7.23 -6.19
CA ALA A 82 9.93 7.36 -4.89
C ALA A 82 10.88 7.96 -3.83
N LYS A 83 12.16 7.56 -3.86
CA LYS A 83 13.20 8.11 -2.98
C LYS A 83 13.40 9.61 -3.25
N GLU A 84 13.61 9.98 -4.51
CA GLU A 84 13.85 11.38 -4.91
C GLU A 84 12.63 12.26 -4.59
N ALA A 85 11.42 11.74 -4.80
CA ALA A 85 10.17 12.40 -4.43
C ALA A 85 10.07 12.64 -2.92
N ALA A 86 10.37 11.63 -2.10
CA ALA A 86 10.37 11.75 -0.65
C ALA A 86 11.43 12.74 -0.14
N GLU A 87 12.66 12.66 -0.65
CA GLU A 87 13.73 13.60 -0.30
C GLU A 87 13.37 15.05 -0.67
N SER A 88 12.75 15.26 -1.82
CA SER A 88 12.30 16.58 -2.26
C SER A 88 11.20 17.12 -1.34
N ALA A 89 10.18 16.32 -1.03
CA ALA A 89 9.12 16.73 -0.10
C ALA A 89 9.66 17.06 1.30
N PHE A 90 10.63 16.29 1.81
CA PHE A 90 11.29 16.60 3.08
C PHE A 90 12.10 17.89 3.04
N LYS A 91 12.76 18.21 1.92
CA LYS A 91 13.45 19.51 1.74
C LYS A 91 12.47 20.68 1.73
N ASP A 92 11.27 20.45 1.20
CA ASP A 92 10.17 21.42 1.19
C ASP A 92 9.40 21.48 2.52
N GLY A 93 9.90 20.83 3.57
CA GLY A 93 9.37 20.92 4.94
C GLY A 93 8.17 20.01 5.22
N LYS A 94 7.81 19.10 4.30
CA LYS A 94 6.75 18.10 4.54
C LYS A 94 7.27 17.05 5.51
N GLN A 95 6.54 16.75 6.58
CA GLN A 95 6.97 15.75 7.58
C GLN A 95 6.24 14.41 7.47
N LEU A 96 5.06 14.40 6.85
CA LEU A 96 4.14 13.27 6.79
C LEU A 96 3.87 12.92 5.33
N LEU A 97 4.43 11.81 4.86
CA LEU A 97 4.39 11.42 3.47
C LEU A 97 3.61 10.11 3.27
N GLU A 98 2.98 9.98 2.11
CA GLU A 98 2.36 8.76 1.61
C GLU A 98 3.06 8.31 0.32
N ILE A 99 3.35 7.01 0.26
CA ILE A 99 3.85 6.32 -0.92
C ILE A 99 2.94 5.11 -1.18
N GLU A 100 2.35 5.05 -2.36
CA GLU A 100 1.46 3.95 -2.75
C GLU A 100 1.76 3.46 -4.16
N PHE A 101 1.91 2.15 -4.34
CA PHE A 101 2.12 1.53 -5.64
C PHE A 101 1.74 0.05 -5.63
N PRO A 102 1.41 -0.54 -6.79
CA PRO A 102 1.05 -1.95 -6.86
C PRO A 102 2.26 -2.84 -6.55
N THR A 103 2.05 -3.91 -5.78
CA THR A 103 3.10 -4.86 -5.36
C THR A 103 3.06 -6.19 -6.13
N ALA A 104 1.95 -6.49 -6.82
CA ALA A 104 1.78 -7.68 -7.66
C ALA A 104 2.25 -7.47 -9.12
N GLY A 105 2.92 -6.34 -9.41
CA GLY A 105 3.41 -5.95 -10.73
C GLY A 105 3.02 -4.50 -11.06
N LEU A 106 3.86 -3.75 -11.78
CA LEU A 106 3.60 -2.33 -12.08
C LEU A 106 2.29 -2.06 -12.83
N GLN A 107 1.79 -3.06 -13.56
CA GLN A 107 0.52 -2.98 -14.31
C GLN A 107 -0.63 -3.70 -13.60
N SER A 108 -0.40 -4.31 -12.44
CA SER A 108 -1.47 -4.97 -11.68
C SER A 108 -2.42 -3.91 -11.13
N VAL A 109 -3.70 -4.23 -11.09
CA VAL A 109 -4.69 -3.35 -10.46
C VAL A 109 -4.96 -3.83 -9.03
N PRO A 110 -5.59 -3.01 -8.18
CA PRO A 110 -5.97 -3.45 -6.84
C PRO A 110 -6.81 -4.74 -6.88
N GLY A 111 -6.39 -5.74 -6.10
CA GLY A 111 -7.05 -7.04 -6.00
C GLY A 111 -6.65 -8.08 -7.06
N ASP A 112 -5.65 -7.80 -7.90
CA ASP A 112 -5.03 -8.82 -8.76
C ASP A 112 -4.09 -9.75 -7.98
N GLY A 113 -3.47 -9.26 -6.91
CA GLY A 113 -2.63 -10.05 -6.03
C GLY A 113 -3.44 -10.77 -4.96
N GLU A 114 -2.87 -11.87 -4.45
CA GLU A 114 -3.33 -12.49 -3.22
C GLU A 114 -2.74 -11.70 -2.04
N GLY A 115 -3.56 -11.33 -1.05
CA GLY A 115 -3.13 -10.43 0.04
C GLY A 115 -1.82 -10.85 0.74
N GLY A 116 -1.58 -12.15 0.92
CA GLY A 116 -0.31 -12.68 1.46
C GLY A 116 0.92 -12.40 0.59
N ILE A 117 0.76 -12.44 -0.73
CA ILE A 117 1.81 -12.16 -1.71
C ILE A 117 2.08 -10.66 -1.76
N GLU A 118 1.02 -9.83 -1.72
CA GLU A 118 1.13 -8.38 -1.72
C GLU A 118 1.85 -7.85 -0.47
N MET A 119 1.53 -8.38 0.72
CA MET A 119 2.22 -8.04 1.97
C MET A 119 3.72 -8.39 1.92
N THR A 120 4.05 -9.61 1.47
CA THR A 120 5.46 -10.03 1.34
C THR A 120 6.22 -9.20 0.31
N GLY A 121 5.58 -8.88 -0.82
CA GLY A 121 6.13 -8.00 -1.85
C GLY A 121 6.35 -6.57 -1.35
N SER A 122 5.37 -6.01 -0.63
CA SER A 122 5.46 -4.70 0.00
C SER A 122 6.64 -4.63 0.97
N MET A 123 6.81 -5.66 1.81
CA MET A 123 7.93 -5.75 2.75
C MET A 123 9.30 -5.74 2.05
N LEU A 124 9.47 -6.49 0.96
CA LEU A 124 10.71 -6.50 0.18
C LEU A 124 10.98 -5.13 -0.48
N LEU A 125 9.94 -4.51 -1.05
CA LEU A 125 10.06 -3.19 -1.68
C LEU A 125 10.37 -2.08 -0.65
N ILE A 126 9.79 -2.16 0.55
CA ILE A 126 10.13 -1.26 1.67
C ILE A 126 11.59 -1.44 2.08
N ARG A 127 12.06 -2.69 2.19
CA ARG A 127 13.46 -2.97 2.51
C ARG A 127 14.40 -2.33 1.49
N GLU A 128 14.11 -2.53 0.21
CA GLU A 128 14.87 -2.00 -0.92
C GLU A 128 14.81 -0.47 -1.01
N PHE A 129 13.65 0.13 -0.71
CA PHE A 129 13.51 1.57 -0.54
C PHE A 129 14.44 2.07 0.56
N CYS A 130 14.43 1.42 1.72
CA CYS A 130 15.24 1.83 2.87
C CYS A 130 16.74 1.77 2.57
N ASP A 131 17.21 0.77 1.81
CA ASP A 131 18.62 0.69 1.38
C ASP A 131 19.07 1.89 0.55
N ARG A 132 18.13 2.52 -0.18
CA ARG A 132 18.41 3.65 -1.07
C ARG A 132 18.17 4.99 -0.38
N PHE A 133 17.20 5.04 0.53
CA PHE A 133 16.69 6.23 1.18
C PHE A 133 17.38 6.54 2.52
N VAL A 134 17.72 5.52 3.30
CA VAL A 134 18.28 5.69 4.65
C VAL A 134 19.81 5.58 4.58
N PRO A 135 20.56 6.67 4.83
CA PRO A 135 22.01 6.60 4.95
C PRO A 135 22.44 5.64 6.06
N ALA A 136 23.59 5.00 5.91
CA ALA A 136 24.07 4.00 6.86
C ALA A 136 24.15 4.54 8.30
N GLU A 137 24.55 5.81 8.46
CA GLU A 137 24.64 6.52 9.74
C GLU A 137 23.27 6.77 10.41
N LYS A 138 22.18 6.74 9.64
CA LYS A 138 20.80 6.92 10.13
C LYS A 138 20.05 5.61 10.29
N ALA A 139 20.62 4.47 9.90
CA ALA A 139 19.94 3.17 9.96
C ALA A 139 19.48 2.83 11.39
N THR A 140 20.32 3.05 12.40
CA THR A 140 19.95 2.79 13.81
C THR A 140 18.99 3.81 14.39
N ARG A 141 18.80 4.94 13.70
CA ARG A 141 17.87 6.03 14.03
C ARG A 141 16.58 5.98 13.20
N THR A 142 16.42 4.93 12.40
CA THR A 142 15.23 4.71 11.56
C THR A 142 14.47 3.51 12.09
N ARG A 143 13.16 3.70 12.31
CA ARG A 143 12.26 2.68 12.85
C ARG A 143 11.13 2.39 11.89
N ILE A 144 10.94 1.11 11.60
CA ILE A 144 9.88 0.58 10.76
C ILE A 144 8.83 -0.07 11.66
N PHE A 145 7.59 0.37 11.53
CA PHE A 145 6.43 -0.19 12.18
C PHE A 145 5.67 -1.08 11.20
N PHE A 146 5.53 -2.35 11.55
CA PHE A 146 4.66 -3.30 10.89
C PHE A 146 3.27 -3.31 11.56
N PRO A 147 2.22 -3.79 10.87
CA PRO A 147 0.90 -3.95 11.50
C PRO A 147 0.96 -4.75 12.80
N GLU A 148 1.57 -5.94 12.78
CA GLU A 148 1.59 -6.87 13.92
C GLU A 148 2.97 -7.41 14.32
N ALA A 149 3.06 -7.92 15.56
CA ALA A 149 4.28 -8.52 16.11
C ALA A 149 4.78 -9.77 15.35
N ASN A 150 3.85 -10.56 14.78
CA ASN A 150 4.21 -11.75 14.00
C ASN A 150 4.92 -11.35 12.70
N GLU A 151 4.51 -10.24 12.07
CA GLU A 151 5.15 -9.72 10.86
C GLU A 151 6.54 -9.17 11.15
N VAL A 152 6.75 -8.53 12.31
CA VAL A 152 8.11 -8.14 12.73
C VAL A 152 9.02 -9.36 12.84
N SER A 153 8.50 -10.44 13.42
CA SER A 153 9.27 -11.68 13.58
C SER A 153 9.61 -12.29 12.22
N PHE A 154 8.65 -12.33 11.30
CA PHE A 154 8.85 -12.77 9.93
C PHE A 154 9.84 -11.88 9.17
N ALA A 155 9.69 -10.55 9.26
CA ALA A 155 10.55 -9.56 8.61
C ALA A 155 12.01 -9.72 9.04
N ARG A 156 12.27 -9.90 10.35
CA ARG A 156 13.62 -10.12 10.90
C ARG A 156 14.28 -11.40 10.37
N GLN A 157 13.49 -12.42 10.07
CA GLN A 157 13.97 -13.72 9.57
C GLN A 157 14.04 -13.78 8.03
N SER A 158 13.57 -12.74 7.34
CA SER A 158 13.47 -12.72 5.89
C SER A 158 14.07 -11.43 5.32
N ALA A 159 13.26 -10.49 4.87
CA ALA A 159 13.69 -9.28 4.15
C ALA A 159 14.67 -8.40 4.93
N PHE A 160 14.60 -8.40 6.26
CA PHE A 160 15.40 -7.55 7.14
C PHE A 160 16.47 -8.33 7.93
N GLU A 161 16.80 -9.55 7.51
CA GLU A 161 17.89 -10.30 8.12
C GLU A 161 19.22 -9.52 8.03
N GLY A 162 19.93 -9.40 9.15
CA GLY A 162 21.20 -8.66 9.23
C GLY A 162 21.09 -7.14 9.11
N CYS A 163 19.88 -6.59 9.03
CA CYS A 163 19.68 -5.14 8.89
C CYS A 163 19.82 -4.39 10.23
N SER A 164 20.41 -3.20 10.19
CA SER A 164 20.54 -2.32 11.38
C SER A 164 19.29 -1.49 11.70
N LEU A 165 18.31 -1.48 10.80
CA LEU A 165 17.03 -0.80 10.97
C LEU A 165 16.28 -1.35 12.18
N LYS A 166 15.62 -0.46 12.93
CA LYS A 166 14.79 -0.87 14.08
C LYS A 166 13.43 -1.32 13.58
N LEU A 167 13.01 -2.53 13.92
CA LEU A 167 11.67 -3.04 13.56
C LEU A 167 10.81 -3.14 14.81
N ASP A 168 9.60 -2.58 14.73
CA ASP A 168 8.57 -2.56 15.76
C ASP A 168 7.20 -2.75 15.09
N TYR A 169 6.11 -2.71 15.85
CA TYR A 169 4.77 -2.96 15.34
C TYR A 169 3.71 -2.03 15.94
N LEU A 170 2.60 -1.83 15.23
CA LEU A 170 1.51 -0.94 15.61
C LEU A 170 0.59 -1.59 16.66
N THR A 171 0.18 -2.84 16.45
CA THR A 171 -0.81 -3.52 17.31
C THR A 171 -0.23 -4.79 17.94
N LYS A 172 -0.47 -5.01 19.24
CA LYS A 172 -0.21 -6.33 19.84
C LYS A 172 -1.36 -7.25 19.44
N PRO A 173 -1.11 -8.48 18.97
CA PRO A 173 -2.12 -9.53 19.00
C PRO A 173 -2.27 -9.95 20.46
N SER A 174 -3.16 -9.29 21.19
CA SER A 174 -3.45 -9.68 22.56
C SER A 174 -4.52 -10.79 22.50
N LEU A 175 -4.11 -12.05 22.62
CA LEU A 175 -5.01 -13.20 22.90
C LEU A 175 -5.93 -13.01 24.14
N PHE A 176 -5.77 -11.92 24.89
CA PHE A 176 -6.58 -11.50 26.04
C PHE A 176 -7.48 -10.28 25.76
N GLU A 177 -7.42 -9.67 24.57
CA GLU A 177 -8.31 -8.56 24.19
C GLU A 177 -9.78 -8.99 24.06
N ASP A 178 -10.03 -10.26 23.74
CA ASP A 178 -11.38 -10.87 23.78
C ASP A 178 -11.99 -10.90 25.20
N PHE A 179 -11.19 -10.63 26.25
CA PHE A 179 -11.63 -10.64 27.65
C PHE A 179 -11.55 -9.27 28.36
N GLY A 180 -11.32 -8.16 27.64
CA GLY A 180 -11.51 -6.82 28.20
C GLY A 180 -10.44 -6.32 29.18
N PHE A 181 -9.27 -6.98 29.27
CA PHE A 181 -8.12 -6.50 30.05
C PHE A 181 -7.11 -5.80 29.13
N THR A 182 -7.16 -4.46 29.04
CA THR A 182 -6.27 -3.69 28.17
C THR A 182 -5.04 -3.16 28.92
N THR A 183 -3.84 -3.56 28.49
CA THR A 183 -2.62 -2.74 28.66
C THR A 183 -2.35 -2.04 27.34
N LYS A 184 -2.96 -0.87 27.16
CA LYS A 184 -2.76 -0.01 25.99
C LYS A 184 -1.33 0.54 26.03
N VAL A 185 -0.40 -0.08 25.31
CA VAL A 185 0.97 0.43 25.15
C VAL A 185 0.92 1.68 24.29
N LYS A 186 1.37 2.83 24.80
CA LYS A 186 1.38 4.09 24.05
C LYS A 186 2.50 4.08 23.02
N MET A 187 2.32 4.75 21.89
CA MET A 187 3.38 4.85 20.87
C MET A 187 4.60 5.62 21.39
N ALA A 188 4.40 6.61 22.27
CA ALA A 188 5.49 7.30 22.96
C ALA A 188 6.45 6.36 23.72
N ASP A 189 5.96 5.23 24.24
CA ASP A 189 6.80 4.27 24.99
C ASP A 189 7.66 3.39 24.06
N ARG A 190 7.32 3.34 22.76
CA ARG A 190 8.02 2.52 21.75
C ARG A 190 9.04 3.31 20.95
N VAL A 191 8.82 4.61 20.81
CA VAL A 191 9.71 5.54 20.14
C VAL A 191 10.84 5.95 21.08
N ARG A 192 12.05 6.09 20.55
CA ARG A 192 13.19 6.59 21.30
C ARG A 192 13.52 8.03 20.95
N PRO A 193 14.13 8.81 21.87
CA PRO A 193 14.56 10.17 21.59
C PRO A 193 15.44 10.29 20.34
N GLU A 194 16.29 9.29 20.08
CA GLU A 194 17.25 9.27 18.98
C GLU A 194 16.65 8.85 17.62
N ASP A 195 15.40 8.41 17.59
CA ASP A 195 14.74 8.08 16.32
C ASP A 195 14.52 9.38 15.53
N GLU A 196 14.85 9.37 14.23
CA GLU A 196 14.71 10.51 13.32
C GLU A 196 13.67 10.24 12.22
N ILE A 197 13.54 8.98 11.79
CA ILE A 197 12.68 8.59 10.68
C ILE A 197 11.81 7.41 11.10
N PHE A 198 10.52 7.57 10.89
CA PHE A 198 9.51 6.54 11.06
C PHE A 198 8.95 6.11 9.69
N LEU A 199 8.88 4.80 9.49
CA LEU A 199 8.27 4.19 8.33
C LEU A 199 7.16 3.27 8.82
N VAL A 200 5.95 3.42 8.29
CA VAL A 200 4.83 2.55 8.59
C VAL A 200 4.56 1.69 7.36
N ALA A 201 4.75 0.39 7.53
CA ALA A 201 4.59 -0.60 6.48
C ALA A 201 3.11 -0.98 6.38
N TYR A 202 2.49 -0.66 5.23
CA TYR A 202 1.21 -1.19 4.79
C TYR A 202 0.12 -1.39 5.85
N PRO A 203 -0.36 -0.32 6.51
CA PRO A 203 -1.47 -0.40 7.46
C PRO A 203 -2.81 -0.61 6.72
N TYR A 204 -2.91 -1.70 5.95
CA TYR A 204 -3.94 -2.02 4.96
C TYR A 204 -5.33 -1.91 5.56
N PHE A 205 -6.01 -0.78 5.30
CA PHE A 205 -7.39 -0.48 5.72
C PHE A 205 -7.80 -1.04 7.10
N ASN A 206 -6.94 -0.89 8.11
CA ASN A 206 -7.26 -1.25 9.48
C ASN A 206 -7.40 0.02 10.33
N VAL A 207 -8.62 0.26 10.83
CA VAL A 207 -8.94 1.45 11.63
C VAL A 207 -8.03 1.57 12.86
N ASN A 208 -7.80 0.45 13.54
CA ASN A 208 -7.04 0.45 14.78
C ASN A 208 -5.57 0.79 14.51
N GLU A 209 -4.99 0.23 13.45
CA GLU A 209 -3.63 0.56 13.02
C GLU A 209 -3.53 2.03 12.61
N MET A 210 -4.47 2.54 11.82
CA MET A 210 -4.45 3.94 11.40
C MET A 210 -4.63 4.94 12.55
N LEU A 211 -5.40 4.59 13.59
CA LEU A 211 -5.49 5.38 14.81
C LEU A 211 -4.16 5.40 15.58
N VAL A 212 -3.44 4.29 15.60
CA VAL A 212 -2.11 4.21 16.20
C VAL A 212 -1.09 5.02 15.37
N VAL A 213 -1.21 5.02 14.04
CA VAL A 213 -0.37 5.87 13.17
C VAL A 213 -0.65 7.36 13.41
N GLU A 214 -1.91 7.75 13.60
CA GLU A 214 -2.27 9.12 13.98
C GLU A 214 -1.69 9.49 15.36
N GLU A 215 -1.77 8.58 16.35
CA GLU A 215 -1.15 8.75 17.67
C GLU A 215 0.36 8.95 17.55
N LEU A 216 1.05 8.08 16.79
CA LEU A 216 2.48 8.19 16.51
C LEU A 216 2.83 9.55 15.89
N TYR A 217 2.07 10.01 14.90
CA TYR A 217 2.30 11.31 14.28
C TYR A 217 2.15 12.46 15.30
N LYS A 218 1.06 12.47 16.07
CA LYS A 218 0.78 13.54 17.03
C LYS A 218 1.80 13.60 18.16
N GLU A 219 2.23 12.46 18.68
CA GLU A 219 3.09 12.38 19.86
C GLU A 219 4.59 12.42 19.52
N ALA A 220 5.00 11.82 18.40
CA ALA A 220 6.42 11.66 18.08
C ALA A 220 6.94 12.58 16.97
N VAL A 221 6.07 13.09 16.09
CA VAL A 221 6.48 13.82 14.88
C VAL A 221 6.14 15.30 14.96
N VAL A 222 4.91 15.64 15.31
CA VAL A 222 4.45 17.03 15.39
C VAL A 222 5.32 17.84 16.35
N GLY A 223 5.81 19.00 15.89
CA GLY A 223 6.66 19.89 16.69
C GLY A 223 8.12 19.43 16.83
N THR A 224 8.53 18.40 16.10
CA THR A 224 9.91 17.89 16.04
C THR A 224 10.47 18.02 14.61
N ASP A 225 11.72 17.61 14.40
CA ASP A 225 12.34 17.45 13.07
C ASP A 225 12.17 16.03 12.50
N ARG A 226 11.48 15.14 13.22
CA ARG A 226 11.26 13.76 12.81
C ARG A 226 10.35 13.67 11.59
N LYS A 227 10.46 12.55 10.89
CA LYS A 227 9.78 12.29 9.61
C LYS A 227 8.97 11.02 9.70
N LEU A 228 7.81 10.99 9.04
CA LEU A 228 6.94 9.83 8.98
C LEU A 228 6.53 9.55 7.53
N ILE A 229 6.76 8.33 7.07
CA ILE A 229 6.34 7.85 5.74
C ILE A 229 5.40 6.66 5.92
N ILE A 230 4.26 6.66 5.25
CA ILE A 230 3.32 5.55 5.18
C ILE A 230 3.44 4.90 3.80
N PHE A 231 3.72 3.61 3.76
CA PHE A 231 3.76 2.81 2.53
C PHE A 231 2.48 2.01 2.36
N ASN A 232 1.89 2.00 1.17
CA ASN A 232 0.83 1.06 0.77
C ASN A 232 -0.30 0.89 1.80
N GLY A 233 -0.82 2.01 2.34
CA GLY A 233 -1.86 1.99 3.36
C GLY A 233 -3.28 1.77 2.84
N GLU A 234 -3.48 1.76 1.51
CA GLU A 234 -4.80 1.76 0.87
C GLU A 234 -5.71 2.88 1.39
N LEU A 235 -5.12 4.07 1.58
CA LEU A 235 -5.78 5.18 2.25
C LEU A 235 -6.97 5.72 1.45
N ASP A 236 -7.04 5.45 0.14
CA ASP A 236 -8.18 5.82 -0.70
C ASP A 236 -9.48 5.15 -0.27
N ARG A 237 -9.44 3.95 0.32
CA ARG A 237 -10.65 3.34 0.89
C ARG A 237 -11.22 4.20 2.03
N ILE A 238 -10.34 4.85 2.79
CA ILE A 238 -10.71 5.76 3.86
C ILE A 238 -11.10 7.14 3.28
N ARG A 239 -10.41 7.66 2.26
CA ARG A 239 -10.78 8.94 1.60
C ARG A 239 -12.16 8.87 0.95
N MET A 240 -12.48 7.76 0.28
CA MET A 240 -13.78 7.51 -0.34
C MET A 240 -14.93 7.55 0.67
N LEU A 241 -14.68 7.11 1.91
CA LEU A 241 -15.65 7.20 3.00
C LEU A 241 -16.14 8.64 3.14
N VAL A 242 -15.24 9.63 3.24
CA VAL A 242 -15.56 11.06 3.45
C VAL A 242 -16.35 11.66 2.30
N THR A 243 -15.97 11.38 1.04
CA THR A 243 -16.66 11.90 -0.14
C THR A 243 -18.14 11.48 -0.16
N PHE A 244 -18.42 10.25 0.27
CA PHE A 244 -19.78 9.74 0.36
C PHE A 244 -20.58 10.46 1.47
N LEU A 245 -19.94 10.85 2.58
CA LEU A 245 -20.60 11.51 3.71
C LEU A 245 -21.04 12.92 3.32
N ASN A 246 -20.14 13.68 2.69
CA ASN A 246 -20.44 15.05 2.29
C ASN A 246 -21.62 15.08 1.29
N LYS A 247 -21.71 14.10 0.39
CA LYS A 247 -22.85 13.99 -0.55
C LYS A 247 -24.16 13.56 0.14
N ARG A 248 -24.12 12.61 1.08
CA ARG A 248 -25.34 12.17 1.80
C ARG A 248 -25.87 13.19 2.80
N TYR A 249 -24.99 13.90 3.50
CA TYR A 249 -25.38 15.00 4.38
C TYR A 249 -26.00 16.16 3.59
N ALA A 250 -25.45 16.51 2.42
CA ALA A 250 -26.04 17.52 1.54
C ALA A 250 -27.47 17.14 1.11
N VAL A 251 -27.70 15.88 0.73
CA VAL A 251 -29.03 15.37 0.39
C VAL A 251 -29.97 15.40 1.62
N LEU A 252 -29.51 14.94 2.79
CA LEU A 252 -30.31 14.98 4.03
C LEU A 252 -30.69 16.42 4.44
N THR A 253 -29.76 17.38 4.35
CA THR A 253 -30.05 18.80 4.63
C THR A 253 -31.00 19.45 3.62
N MET A 254 -31.07 18.94 2.38
CA MET A 254 -32.09 19.39 1.41
C MET A 254 -33.49 18.84 1.72
N PHE A 255 -33.60 17.75 2.50
CA PHE A 255 -34.86 17.10 2.85
C PHE A 255 -35.34 17.37 4.29
N GLU A 256 -34.59 18.13 5.11
CA GLU A 256 -34.95 18.44 6.50
C GLU A 256 -36.19 19.34 6.68
N ASN A 257 -36.80 19.82 5.60
CA ASN A 257 -38.03 20.63 5.64
C ASN A 257 -39.34 19.83 5.58
N SER A 258 -39.33 18.50 5.75
CA SER A 258 -40.58 17.73 5.81
C SER A 258 -40.56 16.61 6.85
N MET A 259 -41.53 16.67 7.78
CA MET A 259 -41.79 15.70 8.84
C MET A 259 -42.06 14.27 8.29
N LEU A 260 -42.43 14.16 7.01
CA LEU A 260 -42.73 12.90 6.31
C LEU A 260 -41.47 12.04 6.07
N VAL A 261 -40.29 12.67 5.90
CA VAL A 261 -39.05 11.96 5.53
C VAL A 261 -38.48 11.18 6.72
N LYS A 262 -38.64 11.69 7.95
CA LYS A 262 -38.22 10.98 9.17
C LYS A 262 -38.97 9.65 9.36
N PHE A 263 -40.20 9.54 8.85
CA PHE A 263 -40.99 8.31 8.91
C PHE A 263 -40.61 7.32 7.80
N ILE A 264 -40.30 7.81 6.60
CA ILE A 264 -39.92 6.98 5.44
C ILE A 264 -38.51 6.39 5.61
N VAL A 265 -37.55 7.17 6.14
CA VAL A 265 -36.17 6.69 6.37
C VAL A 265 -36.14 5.54 7.38
N ASN A 266 -37.02 5.54 8.38
CA ASN A 266 -37.07 4.49 9.40
C ASN A 266 -37.74 3.19 8.89
N TYR A 267 -38.67 3.28 7.93
CA TYR A 267 -39.38 2.11 7.39
C TYR A 267 -38.71 1.48 6.15
N HIS A 268 -37.94 2.23 5.36
CA HIS A 268 -37.31 1.71 4.13
C HIS A 268 -35.90 1.13 4.29
N LEU A 269 -35.32 1.12 5.50
CA LEU A 269 -34.05 0.43 5.75
C LEU A 269 -34.13 -1.10 5.52
N CYS A 270 -35.34 -1.67 5.39
CA CYS A 270 -35.56 -3.10 5.21
C CYS A 270 -35.62 -3.57 3.74
N TRP A 271 -35.55 -2.67 2.73
CA TRP A 271 -35.79 -3.03 1.32
C TRP A 271 -34.66 -2.70 0.34
N PHE A 272 -33.43 -2.45 0.80
CA PHE A 272 -32.26 -2.32 -0.07
C PHE A 272 -31.36 -3.57 0.00
N THR A 273 -31.91 -4.71 -0.40
CA THR A 273 -31.18 -5.95 -0.69
C THR A 273 -30.49 -5.88 -2.05
N SER A 274 -29.55 -4.94 -2.23
CA SER A 274 -28.49 -5.03 -3.23
C SER A 274 -27.29 -4.12 -2.89
N LEU A 275 -26.99 -3.97 -1.60
CA LEU A 275 -25.76 -3.34 -1.11
C LEU A 275 -24.65 -4.39 -1.06
N THR A 276 -23.94 -4.58 -2.16
CA THR A 276 -22.66 -5.29 -2.15
C THR A 276 -21.63 -4.43 -1.42
N ILE A 277 -21.36 -4.70 -0.14
CA ILE A 277 -20.13 -4.43 0.66
C ILE A 277 -19.31 -3.16 0.26
N LYS A 278 -19.91 -2.00 -0.03
CA LYS A 278 -19.14 -0.82 -0.49
C LYS A 278 -19.50 0.52 0.13
N ASP A 279 -20.52 0.59 0.98
CA ASP A 279 -20.94 1.85 1.60
C ASP A 279 -20.96 1.68 3.12
N TYR A 280 -19.92 2.16 3.81
CA TYR A 280 -19.85 2.16 5.27
C TYR A 280 -20.43 3.49 5.80
N PRO A 281 -21.58 3.52 6.48
CA PRO A 281 -22.11 4.77 7.02
C PRO A 281 -21.26 5.26 8.22
N PRO A 282 -20.98 6.56 8.36
CA PRO A 282 -20.15 7.15 9.44
C PRO A 282 -20.61 6.79 10.84
N PHE A 283 -21.92 6.64 10.98
CA PHE A 283 -22.53 6.26 12.24
C PHE A 283 -21.96 4.93 12.77
N PHE A 284 -21.59 4.01 11.88
CA PHE A 284 -20.97 2.74 12.26
C PHE A 284 -19.46 2.85 12.51
N TYR A 285 -18.80 3.90 12.03
CA TYR A 285 -17.33 4.09 12.13
C TYR A 285 -16.93 5.55 12.38
N PRO A 286 -17.34 6.15 13.52
CA PRO A 286 -17.10 7.57 13.81
C PRO A 286 -15.61 7.92 13.84
N LYS A 287 -14.77 7.00 14.34
CA LYS A 287 -13.31 7.19 14.40
C LYS A 287 -12.65 7.27 13.02
N LEU A 288 -13.11 6.46 12.05
CA LEU A 288 -12.62 6.56 10.67
C LEU A 288 -13.03 7.87 10.02
N ALA A 289 -14.28 8.29 10.23
CA ALA A 289 -14.78 9.55 9.70
C ALA A 289 -14.02 10.76 10.28
N GLU A 290 -13.61 10.69 11.54
CA GLU A 290 -12.74 11.67 12.18
C GLU A 290 -11.33 11.65 11.56
N LEU A 291 -10.66 10.49 11.56
CA LEU A 291 -9.33 10.30 10.97
C LEU A 291 -9.23 10.86 9.55
N ALA A 292 -10.24 10.58 8.73
CA ALA A 292 -10.27 10.99 7.35
C ALA A 292 -10.45 12.52 7.17
N LYS A 293 -10.97 13.22 8.17
CA LYS A 293 -11.11 14.69 8.19
C LYS A 293 -9.90 15.39 8.81
N THR A 294 -9.24 14.77 9.80
CA THR A 294 -8.24 15.44 10.65
C THR A 294 -6.81 15.01 10.38
N PHE A 295 -6.61 13.75 9.94
CA PHE A 295 -5.30 13.15 9.74
C PHE A 295 -4.95 13.03 8.26
N LEU A 296 -5.84 12.45 7.44
CA LEU A 296 -5.54 12.21 6.02
C LEU A 296 -5.20 13.47 5.21
N PRO A 297 -5.85 14.63 5.41
CA PRO A 297 -5.48 15.85 4.70
C PRO A 297 -4.09 16.40 5.02
N LYS A 298 -3.41 15.87 6.04
CA LYS A 298 -2.03 16.25 6.41
C LYS A 298 -0.97 15.42 5.67
N LEU A 299 -1.36 14.32 5.04
CA LEU A 299 -0.45 13.49 4.25
C LEU A 299 -0.16 14.17 2.93
N GLU A 300 1.13 14.28 2.60
CA GLU A 300 1.56 14.61 1.25
C GLU A 300 1.80 13.32 0.47
N THR A 301 1.02 13.09 -0.59
CA THR A 301 1.23 11.93 -1.46
C THR A 301 2.38 12.21 -2.42
N VAL A 302 3.55 11.66 -2.10
CA VAL A 302 4.78 11.99 -2.84
C VAL A 302 5.00 11.05 -4.02
N TYR A 303 4.52 9.81 -3.93
CA TYR A 303 4.63 8.85 -5.01
C TYR A 303 3.40 7.95 -5.03
N TYR A 304 2.75 7.85 -6.18
CA TYR A 304 1.47 7.17 -6.29
C TYR A 304 1.31 6.48 -7.64
N ILE A 305 0.92 5.21 -7.65
CA ILE A 305 0.49 4.47 -8.84
C ILE A 305 -0.80 3.72 -8.53
N HIS A 306 -1.86 4.02 -9.28
CA HIS A 306 -3.11 3.27 -9.23
C HIS A 306 -3.61 2.94 -10.63
N ASN A 307 -3.71 1.65 -10.93
CA ASN A 307 -4.14 1.16 -12.23
C ASN A 307 -5.66 0.91 -12.24
N PHE A 308 -6.31 1.32 -13.33
CA PHE A 308 -7.72 1.13 -13.59
C PHE A 308 -7.93 0.04 -14.64
N LYS A 309 -8.80 -0.93 -14.35
CA LYS A 309 -9.23 -1.95 -15.31
C LYS A 309 -10.22 -1.39 -16.34
N GLY A 310 -10.32 -2.10 -17.47
CA GLY A 310 -11.38 -1.91 -18.47
C GLY A 310 -10.85 -1.57 -19.85
N LEU A 311 -11.76 -1.51 -20.83
CA LEU A 311 -11.41 -1.21 -22.24
C LEU A 311 -10.71 0.15 -22.39
N LYS A 312 -11.12 1.12 -21.57
CA LYS A 312 -10.51 2.46 -21.47
C LYS A 312 -9.66 2.62 -20.20
N GLY A 313 -9.07 1.53 -19.72
CA GLY A 313 -8.20 1.54 -18.55
C GLY A 313 -7.02 2.52 -18.68
N GLY A 314 -6.39 2.79 -17.55
CA GLY A 314 -5.28 3.74 -17.45
C GLY A 314 -4.68 3.73 -16.04
N THR A 315 -3.85 4.70 -15.75
CA THR A 315 -3.09 4.77 -14.50
C THR A 315 -3.11 6.18 -13.95
N LEU A 316 -3.54 6.34 -12.70
CA LEU A 316 -3.29 7.58 -11.95
C LEU A 316 -1.87 7.50 -11.38
N PHE A 317 -1.06 8.50 -11.72
CA PHE A 317 0.36 8.57 -11.38
C PHE A 317 0.71 9.90 -10.71
N ARG A 318 1.53 9.84 -9.67
CA ARG A 318 2.15 11.01 -9.02
C ARG A 318 3.62 10.71 -8.73
N CYS A 319 4.47 11.68 -9.01
CA CYS A 319 5.85 11.72 -8.55
C CYS A 319 6.21 13.16 -8.20
N TYR A 320 6.27 13.46 -6.89
CA TYR A 320 6.58 14.78 -6.36
C TYR A 320 7.97 15.27 -6.83
N PRO A 321 8.15 16.55 -7.16
CA PRO A 321 7.18 17.67 -7.05
C PRO A 321 6.24 17.81 -8.26
N GLY A 322 6.30 16.89 -9.24
CA GLY A 322 5.45 16.95 -10.42
C GLY A 322 3.97 16.70 -10.10
N PRO A 323 3.04 17.17 -10.97
CA PRO A 323 1.60 17.09 -10.75
C PRO A 323 1.04 15.67 -10.83
N TRP A 324 -0.24 15.51 -10.49
CA TRP A 324 -0.99 14.28 -10.74
C TRP A 324 -1.25 14.12 -12.23
N LYS A 325 -1.05 12.91 -12.74
CA LYS A 325 -1.24 12.57 -14.15
C LYS A 325 -2.15 11.37 -14.30
N VAL A 326 -3.06 11.43 -15.26
CA VAL A 326 -3.79 10.26 -15.73
C VAL A 326 -3.14 9.79 -17.02
N LEU A 327 -2.57 8.60 -16.98
CA LEU A 327 -1.81 8.01 -18.08
C LEU A 327 -2.60 6.88 -18.73
N ARG A 328 -2.36 6.64 -20.03
CA ARG A 328 -2.86 5.46 -20.75
C ARG A 328 -1.71 4.73 -21.42
N ASN A 329 -1.64 3.42 -21.19
CA ASN A 329 -0.67 2.55 -21.85
C ASN A 329 -1.21 2.13 -23.23
N ILE A 330 -0.54 2.53 -24.29
CA ILE A 330 -0.83 2.13 -25.67
C ILE A 330 0.44 1.49 -26.24
N GLY A 331 0.41 0.17 -26.45
CA GLY A 331 1.53 -0.56 -27.05
C GLY A 331 2.82 -0.56 -26.22
N GLY A 332 2.73 -0.42 -24.89
CA GLY A 332 3.88 -0.35 -23.99
C GLY A 332 4.41 1.06 -23.74
N SER A 333 3.79 2.09 -24.33
CA SER A 333 4.12 3.50 -24.10
C SER A 333 3.02 4.20 -23.34
N PHE A 334 3.40 5.03 -22.36
CA PHE A 334 2.47 5.80 -21.54
C PHE A 334 2.24 7.20 -22.14
N PHE A 335 0.98 7.53 -22.36
CA PHE A 335 0.53 8.83 -22.84
C PHE A 335 -0.22 9.56 -21.73
N CYS A 336 0.14 10.81 -21.45
CA CYS A 336 -0.58 11.65 -20.49
C CYS A 336 -1.89 12.13 -21.13
N LEU A 337 -3.01 11.79 -20.50
CA LEU A 337 -4.36 12.19 -20.91
C LEU A 337 -4.83 13.44 -20.17
N HIS A 338 -4.43 13.59 -18.91
CA HIS A 338 -4.85 14.68 -18.03
C HIS A 338 -3.79 14.94 -16.97
N GLU A 339 -3.66 16.20 -16.56
CA GLU A 339 -2.70 16.65 -15.55
C GLU A 339 -3.36 17.69 -14.63
N GLN A 340 -3.14 17.59 -13.32
CA GLN A 340 -3.64 18.54 -12.34
C GLN A 340 -2.80 18.55 -11.04
N GLU A 341 -2.82 19.66 -10.31
CA GLU A 341 -2.03 19.81 -9.07
C GLU A 341 -2.63 19.06 -7.89
N GLU A 342 -3.96 19.08 -7.76
CA GLU A 342 -4.70 18.44 -6.68
C GLU A 342 -4.99 16.97 -6.99
N MET A 343 -5.04 16.11 -5.97
CA MET A 343 -5.35 14.69 -6.15
C MET A 343 -6.78 14.49 -6.67
N PRO A 344 -6.98 13.92 -7.88
CA PRO A 344 -8.33 13.59 -8.35
C PRO A 344 -8.90 12.42 -7.56
N SER A 345 -10.22 12.35 -7.44
CA SER A 345 -10.84 11.16 -6.84
C SER A 345 -10.77 9.96 -7.80
N LEU A 346 -10.62 8.74 -7.28
CA LEU A 346 -10.65 7.53 -8.13
C LEU A 346 -11.93 7.43 -8.97
N LYS A 347 -13.04 7.96 -8.46
CA LYS A 347 -14.33 8.02 -9.17
C LYS A 347 -14.27 8.97 -10.37
N GLU A 348 -13.73 10.17 -10.18
CA GLU A 348 -13.55 11.18 -11.25
C GLU A 348 -12.65 10.66 -12.35
N VAL A 349 -11.52 10.02 -11.98
CA VAL A 349 -10.61 9.41 -12.97
C VAL A 349 -11.34 8.34 -13.78
N ALA A 350 -12.05 7.43 -13.10
CA ALA A 350 -12.71 6.30 -13.74
C ALA A 350 -13.93 6.67 -14.60
N LEU A 351 -14.70 7.70 -14.21
CA LEU A 351 -15.97 8.04 -14.86
C LEU A 351 -15.89 9.24 -15.79
N ASP A 352 -15.02 10.20 -15.50
CA ASP A 352 -15.00 11.48 -16.20
C ASP A 352 -13.75 11.61 -17.08
N ILE A 353 -12.55 11.26 -16.58
CA ILE A 353 -11.30 11.47 -17.31
C ILE A 353 -11.03 10.33 -18.31
N LEU A 354 -10.93 9.09 -17.83
CA LEU A 354 -10.59 7.94 -18.69
C LEU A 354 -11.60 7.72 -19.82
N PRO A 355 -12.93 7.82 -19.60
CA PRO A 355 -13.90 7.60 -20.68
C PRO A 355 -13.92 8.72 -21.73
N SER A 356 -13.55 9.95 -21.37
CA SER A 356 -13.59 11.12 -22.26
C SER A 356 -12.40 11.19 -23.22
N ALA A 357 -11.34 10.45 -22.93
CA ALA A 357 -10.11 10.39 -23.71
C ALA A 357 -10.07 9.29 -24.77
#